data_AF-A0A3E3EC67-F1
#
_entry.id   AF-A0A3E3EC67-F1
#
_cell.length_a   1.000
_cell.length_b   1.000
_cell.length_c   1.000
_cell.angle_alpha   90.00
_cell.angle_beta   90.00
_cell.angle_gamma   90.00
#
_symmetry.space_group_name_H-M   'P 1'
#
loop_
_entity.id
_entity.type
_entity.pdbx_description
1 polymer ?
#
loop_
_entity_poly.entity_id
_entity_poly.type
_entity_poly.pdbx_seq_one_letter_code
_entity_poly.pdbx_strand_id
1 'polypeptide(L)' 'MKNKENIGILLVALGIITMLISFNDVISILVDVVGKLFKLELPVVFFSSFLFRALITCIGGIICLSGALILKNKMK' A
#
# COMPACT_ATOMS: atom_id res chain seq x y z
N MET A 1 -17.04 18.28 11.18
CA MET A 1 -15.93 18.98 10.47
C MET A 1 -14.53 18.43 10.77
N LYS A 2 -14.20 17.95 11.98
CA LYS A 2 -12.93 17.25 12.30
C LYS A 2 -12.73 15.91 11.57
N ASN A 3 -13.81 15.16 11.33
CA ASN A 3 -13.73 13.81 10.77
C ASN A 3 -13.13 13.76 9.35
N LYS A 4 -13.44 14.72 8.47
CA LYS A 4 -12.91 14.74 7.10
C LYS A 4 -11.39 14.94 7.04
N GLU A 5 -10.86 15.69 8.00
CA GLU A 5 -9.43 15.98 8.13
C GLU A 5 -8.68 14.77 8.69
N ASN A 6 -9.24 14.13 9.72
CA ASN A 6 -8.73 12.85 10.21
C ASN A 6 -8.75 11.78 9.10
N ILE A 7 -9.81 11.72 8.29
CA ILE A 7 -9.90 10.79 7.15
C ILE A 7 -8.83 11.11 6.09
N GLY A 8 -8.60 12.38 5.77
CA GLY A 8 -7.56 12.79 4.82
C GLY A 8 -6.15 12.42 5.29
N ILE A 9 -5.82 12.70 6.56
CA ILE A 9 -4.53 12.32 7.17
C ILE A 9 -4.37 10.81 7.18
N LEU A 10 -5.43 10.07 7.55
CA LEU A 10 -5.40 8.62 7.63
C LEU A 10 -5.21 8.00 6.25
N LEU A 11 -5.84 8.54 5.20
CA LEU A 11 -5.61 8.13 3.81
C LEU A 11 -4.17 8.38 3.36
N VAL A 12 -3.61 9.57 3.65
CA VAL A 12 -2.21 9.86 3.32
C VAL A 12 -1.26 8.89 4.03
N ALA A 13 -1.48 8.64 5.34
CA ALA A 13 -0.70 7.68 6.10
C ALA A 13 -0.82 6.26 5.52
N LEU A 14 -2.02 5.82 5.15
CA LEU A 14 -2.26 4.52 4.55
C LEU A 14 -1.53 4.37 3.21
N GLY A 15 -1.55 5.41 2.37
CA GLY A 15 -0.84 5.43 1.10
C GLY A 15 0.68 5.33 1.26
N ILE A 16 1.25 6.08 2.22
CA ILE A 16 2.69 6.02 2.55
C ILE A 16 3.06 4.62 3.06
N ILE A 17 2.28 4.04 3.97
CA ILE A 17 2.51 2.68 4.47
C ILE A 17 2.45 1.66 3.34
N THR A 18 1.46 1.77 2.45
CA THR A 18 1.31 0.90 1.27
C THR A 18 2.54 0.97 0.36
N MET A 19 3.06 2.18 0.13
CA MET A 19 4.29 2.37 -0.63
C MET A 19 5.50 1.75 0.09
N LEU A 20 5.66 1.95 1.40
CA LEU A 20 6.76 1.35 2.18
C LEU A 20 6.72 -0.18 2.15
N ILE A 21 5.53 -0.77 2.25
CA ILE A 21 5.34 -2.23 2.13
C ILE A 21 5.76 -2.71 0.74
N SER A 22 5.53 -1.93 -0.32
CA SER A 22 5.96 -2.29 -1.67
C SER A 22 7.48 -2.24 -1.88
N PHE A 23 8.19 -1.40 -1.13
CA PHE A 23 9.65 -1.31 -1.21
C PHE A 23 10.34 -2.49 -0.52
N ASN A 24 9.72 -3.00 0.54
CA ASN A 24 10.26 -4.14 1.27
C ASN A 24 9.77 -5.47 0.68
N ASP A 25 10.57 -6.52 0.83
CA ASP A 25 10.17 -7.89 0.48
C ASP A 25 9.13 -8.51 1.43
N VAL A 26 8.43 -7.68 2.21
CA VAL A 26 7.43 -8.11 3.20
C VAL A 26 6.36 -8.96 2.55
N ILE A 27 5.85 -8.58 1.38
CA ILE A 27 4.80 -9.33 0.68
C ILE A 27 5.33 -10.70 0.24
N SER A 28 6.51 -10.76 -0.36
CA SER A 28 7.16 -12.00 -0.79
C SER A 28 7.39 -12.96 0.39
N ILE A 29 7.88 -12.44 1.52
CA ILE A 29 8.11 -13.20 2.75
C ILE A 29 6.79 -13.74 3.30
N LEU A 30 5.73 -12.91 3.34
CA LEU A 30 4.42 -13.34 3.83
C LEU A 30 3.85 -14.47 2.96
N VAL A 31 3.96 -14.33 1.64
CA VAL A 31 3.51 -15.34 0.67
C VAL A 31 4.29 -16.65 0.84
N ASP A 32 5.60 -16.60 1.05
CA ASP A 32 6.41 -17.80 1.32
C ASP A 32 6.02 -18.48 2.64
N VAL A 33 5.79 -17.72 3.71
CA VAL A 33 5.34 -18.25 5.00
C VAL A 33 3.96 -18.91 4.88
N VAL A 34 3.00 -18.24 4.23
CA VAL A 34 1.66 -18.79 3.98
C VAL A 34 1.73 -20.03 3.09
N GLY A 35 2.55 -20.00 2.04
CA GLY A 35 2.79 -21.14 1.16
C GLY A 35 3.30 -22.37 1.92
N LYS A 36 4.26 -22.17 2.82
CA LYS A 36 4.79 -23.23 3.71
C LYS A 36 3.75 -23.75 4.70
N LEU A 37 2.95 -22.87 5.30
CA LEU A 37 1.92 -23.24 6.27
C LEU A 37 0.79 -24.07 5.65
N PHE A 38 0.37 -23.71 4.44
CA PHE A 38 -0.75 -24.36 3.74
C PHE A 38 -0.31 -25.38 2.68
N LYS A 39 1.01 -25.63 2.54
CA LYS A 39 1.60 -26.47 1.47
C LYS A 39 1.12 -26.07 0.07
N LEU A 40 1.01 -24.77 -0.18
CA LEU A 40 0.62 -24.20 -1.46
C LEU A 40 1.86 -23.72 -2.21
N GLU A 41 1.99 -24.11 -3.49
CA GLU A 41 3.00 -23.56 -4.39
C GLU A 41 2.57 -22.17 -4.86
N LEU A 42 2.84 -21.17 -4.02
CA LEU A 42 2.59 -19.76 -4.36
C LEU A 42 3.78 -19.21 -5.17
N PRO A 43 3.52 -18.40 -6.23
CA PRO A 43 4.56 -17.87 -7.09
C PRO A 43 5.35 -16.73 -6.43
N VAL A 44 6.21 -17.04 -5.46
CA VAL A 44 7.00 -16.05 -4.68
C VAL A 44 7.79 -15.09 -5.59
N VAL A 45 8.31 -15.58 -6.72
CA VAL A 45 9.06 -14.79 -7.70
C VAL A 45 8.21 -13.67 -8.33
N PHE A 46 6.90 -13.89 -8.49
CA PHE A 46 5.99 -12.86 -8.99
C PHE A 46 5.81 -11.72 -7.97
N PHE A 47 5.65 -12.07 -6.69
CA PHE A 47 5.47 -11.10 -5.61
C PHE A 47 6.73 -10.29 -5.29
N SER A 48 7.92 -10.81 -5.63
CA SER A 48 9.18 -10.06 -5.54
C SER A 48 9.50 -9.22 -6.77
N SER A 49 8.72 -9.34 -7.85
CA SER A 49 9.00 -8.67 -9.12
C SER A 49 8.86 -7.14 -9.05
N PHE A 50 9.65 -6.43 -9.86
CA PHE A 50 9.57 -4.98 -9.98
C PHE A 50 8.16 -4.50 -10.41
N LEU A 51 7.54 -5.22 -11.35
CA LEU A 51 6.18 -4.92 -11.83
C LEU A 51 5.15 -4.96 -10.70
N PHE A 52 5.20 -5.99 -9.86
CA PHE A 52 4.31 -6.12 -8.71
C PHE A 52 4.51 -4.98 -7.71
N ARG A 53 5.78 -4.66 -7.38
CA ARG A 53 6.12 -3.52 -6.50
C ARG A 53 5.60 -2.20 -7.08
N ALA A 54 5.85 -1.93 -8.36
CA ALA A 54 5.41 -0.72 -9.04
C ALA A 54 3.89 -0.54 -9.02
N LEU A 55 3.12 -1.62 -9.22
CA LEU A 55 1.66 -1.58 -9.13
C LEU A 55 1.18 -1.20 -7.72
N ILE A 56 1.75 -1.82 -6.68
CA ILE A 56 1.41 -1.50 -5.29
C ILE A 56 1.80 -0.05 -4.97
N THR A 57 2.97 0.40 -5.41
CA THR A 57 3.41 1.79 -5.24
C THR A 57 2.45 2.77 -5.92
N CYS A 58 2.00 2.49 -7.15
CA CYS A 58 1.01 3.31 -7.85
C CYS A 58 -0.32 3.39 -7.09
N ILE A 59 -0.80 2.26 -6.56
CA ILE A 59 -2.01 2.22 -5.73
C ILE A 59 -1.84 3.09 -4.48
N GLY A 60 -0.71 2.95 -3.77
CA GLY A 60 -0.38 3.79 -2.61
C GLY A 60 -0.35 5.28 -2.97
N GLY A 61 0.17 5.62 -4.15
CA GLY A 61 0.22 6.99 -4.66
C GLY A 61 -1.16 7.58 -4.94
N ILE A 62 -2.07 6.81 -5.53
CA ILE A 62 -3.47 7.22 -5.76
C ILE A 62 -4.18 7.47 -4.43
N ILE A 63 -3.92 6.62 -3.42
CA ILE A 63 -4.49 6.78 -2.07
C ILE A 63 -3.95 8.07 -1.42
N CYS A 64 -2.64 8.33 -1.50
CA CYS A 64 -2.03 9.57 -1.02
C CYS A 64 -2.61 10.80 -1.71
N LEU A 65 -2.73 10.78 -3.04
CA LEU A 65 -3.31 11.88 -3.82
C LEU A 65 -4.75 12.15 -3.40
N SER A 66 -5.54 11.09 -3.18
CA SER A 66 -6.92 11.21 -2.71
C SER A 66 -7.01 11.85 -1.33
N GLY A 67 -6.17 11.41 -0.38
CA GLY A 67 -6.07 12.02 0.95
C GLY A 67 -5.61 13.49 0.92
N ALA A 68 -4.63 13.79 0.08
CA ALA A 68 -4.10 15.14 -0.11
C ALA A 68 -5.13 16.08 -0.76
N LEU A 69 -5.92 15.60 -1.71
CA LEU A 69 -7.03 16.36 -2.31
C LEU A 69 -8.09 16.70 -1.28
N ILE A 70 -8.48 15.76 -0.41
CA ILE A 70 -9.44 15.99 0.68
C ILE A 70 -8.93 17.07 1.64
N LEU A 71 -7.64 17.03 2.00
CA LEU A 71 -7.00 18.04 2.85
C LEU A 71 -6.94 19.41 2.16
N LYS A 72 -6.54 19.45 0.88
CA LYS A 72 -6.46 20.68 0.09
C LYS A 72 -7.83 21.35 -0.09
N ASN A 73 -8.89 20.57 -0.31
CA ASN A 73 -10.25 21.11 -0.47
C ASN A 73 -10.83 21.71 0.81
N LYS A 74 -10.15 21.51 1.96
CA LYS A 74 -10.53 22.08 3.25
C LYS A 74 -9.73 23.34 3.61
N MET A 75 -8.60 23.59 2.92
CA MET A 75 -7.79 24.82 3.05
C MET A 75 -8.28 25.95 2.13
N LYS A 76 -9.16 25.65 1.18
CA LYS A 76 -9.96 26.64 0.44
C LYS A 76 -11.25 26.90 1.20
#